data_AF-A0A3P7J709-F1
#
_entry.id   AF-A0A3P7J709-F1
#
_cell.length_a   1.000
_cell.length_b   1.000
_cell.length_c   1.000
_cell.angle_alpha   90.00
_cell.angle_beta   90.00
_cell.angle_gamma   90.00
#
_symmetry.space_group_name_H-M   'P 1'
#
loop_
_entity.id
_entity.type
_entity.pdbx_description
1 polymer ?
#
loop_
_entity_poly.entity_id
_entity_poly.type
_entity_poly.pdbx_seq_one_letter_code
_entity_poly.pdbx_strand_id
1 'polypeptide(L)'
;APCGGGVSQRTRECIGLCDAKLATESRPCNIGPCCEWSPWSPWSLCSVTCGRGGSSHRVRECSCGVGCIGKFNEVTNCDSSIPCVIPLS
;
A
#
# COMPACT_ATOMS: atom_id res chain seq x y z
N ALA A 1 -1.09 -11.23 12.23
CA ALA A 1 -1.24 -10.07 11.34
C ALA A 1 0.13 -9.41 11.11
N PRO A 2 0.38 -8.77 9.96
CA PRO A 2 1.67 -8.09 9.68
C PRO A 2 1.92 -6.82 10.52
N CYS A 3 0.88 -6.27 11.15
CA CYS A 3 0.91 -5.09 12.00
C CYS A 3 -0.25 -5.14 13.01
N GLY A 4 -0.34 -4.14 13.90
CA GLY A 4 -1.47 -3.96 14.82
C GLY A 4 -1.39 -4.76 16.12
N GLY A 5 -0.24 -5.39 16.37
CA GLY A 5 -0.03 -6.24 17.53
C GLY A 5 -0.55 -7.67 17.32
N GLY A 6 0.18 -8.62 17.89
CA GLY A 6 -0.16 -10.03 17.94
C GLY A 6 0.71 -10.76 18.96
N VAL A 7 0.38 -12.01 19.22
CA VAL A 7 1.18 -12.90 20.07
C VAL A 7 1.58 -14.11 19.24
N SER A 8 2.89 -14.32 19.06
CA SER A 8 3.40 -15.59 18.57
C SER A 8 3.58 -16.53 19.75
N GLN A 9 3.13 -17.78 19.60
CA GLN A 9 3.37 -18.83 20.57
C GLN A 9 4.17 -19.94 19.92
N ARG A 10 5.16 -20.45 20.65
CA ARG A 10 5.83 -21.70 20.32
C ARG A 10 5.69 -22.67 21.48
N THR A 11 5.41 -23.92 21.16
CA THR A 11 5.32 -25.01 22.13
C THR A 11 6.43 -26.00 21.84
N ARG A 12 7.21 -26.38 22.85
CA ARG A 12 8.16 -27.50 22.76
C ARG A 12 7.46 -28.77 23.24
N GLU A 13 7.55 -29.85 22.47
CA GLU A 13 7.11 -31.16 22.96
C GLU A 13 8.19 -31.73 23.88
N CYS A 14 7.84 -31.96 25.15
CA CYS A 14 8.68 -32.73 26.06
C CYS A 14 8.41 -34.22 25.88
N ILE A 15 9.46 -35.03 25.94
CA ILE A 15 9.36 -36.48 26.06
C ILE A 15 9.74 -36.83 27.50
N GLY A 16 8.78 -37.26 28.34
CA GLY A 16 8.99 -37.65 29.75
C GLY A 16 8.20 -36.81 30.76
N LEU A 17 8.69 -36.72 32.01
CA LEU A 17 8.05 -35.92 33.08
C LEU A 17 8.47 -34.45 33.00
N CYS A 18 7.66 -33.61 32.34
CA CYS A 18 7.79 -32.16 32.45
C CYS A 18 6.41 -31.51 32.68
N ASP A 19 6.38 -30.43 33.48
CA ASP A 19 5.18 -29.63 33.66
C ASP A 19 4.83 -28.92 32.35
N ALA A 20 3.69 -29.26 31.74
CA ALA A 20 3.25 -28.72 30.45
C ALA A 20 3.18 -27.17 30.41
N LYS A 21 3.06 -26.51 31.57
CA LYS A 21 3.09 -25.03 31.68
C LYS A 21 4.42 -24.39 31.31
N LEU A 22 5.55 -25.11 31.41
CA LEU A 22 6.88 -24.59 31.04
C LEU A 22 7.23 -24.82 29.57
N ALA A 23 6.36 -25.49 28.80
CA ALA A 23 6.64 -25.86 27.43
C ALA A 23 6.20 -24.80 26.39
N THR A 24 5.41 -23.81 26.80
CA THR A 24 4.88 -22.78 25.90
C THR A 24 5.55 -21.45 26.15
N GLU A 25 6.11 -20.84 25.10
CA GLU A 25 6.66 -19.49 25.14
C GLU A 25 5.83 -18.59 24.23
N SER A 26 5.36 -17.46 24.79
CA SER A 26 4.66 -16.41 24.06
C SER A 26 5.54 -15.17 23.92
N ARG A 27 5.53 -14.56 22.73
CA ARG A 27 6.20 -13.28 22.48
C ARG A 27 5.27 -12.34 21.72
N PRO A 28 5.25 -11.04 22.06
CA PRO A 28 4.55 -10.07 21.23
C PRO A 28 5.22 -9.98 19.86
N CYS A 29 4.42 -9.88 18.81
CA CYS A 29 4.90 -9.69 17.44
C CYS A 29 4.09 -8.59 16.76
N ASN A 30 4.68 -7.96 15.73
CA ASN A 30 4.01 -6.98 14.87
C ASN A 30 3.34 -5.83 15.62
N ILE A 31 3.96 -5.38 16.72
CA ILE A 31 3.46 -4.35 17.67
C ILE A 31 3.37 -2.94 17.08
N GLY A 32 3.96 -2.72 15.90
CA GLY A 32 3.86 -1.45 15.20
C GLY A 32 2.43 -1.16 14.73
N PRO A 33 2.03 0.11 14.63
CA PRO A 33 0.75 0.48 14.06
C PRO A 33 0.63 -0.03 12.62
N CYS A 34 -0.59 -0.31 12.19
CA CYS A 34 -0.82 -0.66 10.80
C CYS A 34 -0.63 0.55 9.89
N CYS A 35 0.22 0.37 8.89
CA CYS A 35 0.43 1.33 7.82
C CYS A 35 -0.73 1.26 6.86
N GLU A 36 -1.40 2.39 6.66
CA GLU A 36 -2.53 2.51 5.76
C GLU A 36 -2.28 3.62 4.75
N TRP A 37 -2.80 3.42 3.55
CA TRP A 37 -2.80 4.46 2.53
C TRP A 37 -3.85 5.51 2.88
N SER A 38 -3.49 6.78 2.70
CA SER A 38 -4.48 7.84 2.60
C SER A 38 -5.45 7.57 1.45
N PRO A 39 -6.61 8.24 1.43
CA PRO A 39 -7.39 8.36 0.20
C PRO A 39 -6.51 8.85 -0.95
N TRP A 40 -6.79 8.37 -2.15
CA TRP A 40 -6.15 8.88 -3.36
C TRP A 40 -6.47 10.36 -3.54
N SER A 41 -5.50 11.12 -4.03
CA SER A 41 -5.74 12.45 -4.56
C SER A 41 -6.73 12.38 -5.72
N PRO A 42 -7.42 13.49 -6.03
CA PRO A 42 -8.07 13.65 -7.33
C PRO A 42 -7.06 13.37 -8.46
N TRP A 43 -7.58 12.92 -9.60
CA TRP A 43 -6.77 12.85 -10.81
C TRP A 43 -6.32 14.24 -11.24
N SER A 44 -5.08 14.34 -11.69
CA SER A 44 -4.57 15.53 -12.36
C SER A 44 -5.38 15.82 -13.62
N LEU A 45 -5.33 17.08 -14.06
CA LEU A 45 -5.73 17.42 -15.42
C LEU A 45 -4.97 16.55 -16.43
N CYS A 46 -5.62 16.30 -17.56
CA CYS A 46 -5.01 15.56 -18.65
C CYS A 46 -3.78 16.34 -19.14
N SER A 47 -2.67 15.63 -19.39
CA SER A 47 -1.43 16.25 -19.88
C SER A 47 -1.58 16.94 -21.22
N VAL A 48 -2.60 16.55 -22.00
CA VAL A 48 -2.98 17.21 -23.25
C VAL A 48 -4.27 17.98 -23.07
N THR A 49 -4.34 19.13 -23.73
CA THR A 49 -5.56 19.93 -23.83
C THR A 49 -6.34 19.62 -25.10
N CYS A 50 -5.75 18.89 -26.05
CA CYS A 50 -6.37 18.48 -27.30
C CYS A 50 -6.04 17.02 -27.64
N GLY A 51 -6.86 16.40 -28.48
CA GLY A 51 -6.63 15.09 -29.06
C GLY A 51 -6.63 13.96 -28.04
N ARG A 52 -6.11 12.81 -28.48
CA ARG A 52 -5.99 11.60 -27.67
C ARG A 52 -4.54 11.37 -27.26
N GLY A 53 -4.34 10.47 -26.30
CA GLY A 53 -3.00 10.05 -25.89
C GLY A 53 -2.37 10.94 -24.83
N GLY A 54 -3.20 11.64 -24.05
CA GLY A 54 -2.75 12.25 -22.81
C GLY A 54 -2.63 11.25 -21.67
N SER A 55 -2.07 11.74 -20.58
CA SER A 55 -1.97 11.02 -19.32
C SER A 55 -2.46 11.89 -18.16
N SER A 56 -3.20 11.28 -17.24
CA SER A 56 -3.54 11.84 -15.94
C SER A 56 -2.85 11.02 -14.85
N HIS A 57 -2.47 11.66 -13.75
CA HIS A 57 -1.83 11.00 -12.62
C HIS A 57 -2.54 11.32 -11.31
N ARG A 58 -2.42 10.43 -10.34
CA ARG A 58 -2.85 10.67 -8.95
C ARG A 58 -1.84 10.09 -7.98
N VAL A 59 -1.85 10.60 -6.76
CA VAL A 59 -0.93 10.20 -5.70
C VAL A 59 -1.70 9.91 -4.41
N ARG A 60 -1.06 9.18 -3.50
CA ARG A 60 -1.53 8.95 -2.14
C ARG A 60 -0.33 8.89 -1.20
N GLU A 61 -0.59 9.13 0.07
CA GLU A 61 0.45 9.15 1.10
C GLU A 61 0.29 7.97 2.04
N CYS A 62 1.40 7.47 2.57
CA CYS A 62 1.40 6.38 3.55
C CYS A 62 1.39 6.97 4.95
N SER A 63 0.44 6.56 5.81
CA SER A 63 0.27 7.13 7.15
C SER A 63 1.51 7.04 8.05
N CYS A 64 2.34 6.03 7.83
CA CYS A 64 3.58 5.77 8.56
C CYS A 64 4.85 6.19 7.76
N GLY A 65 4.69 6.87 6.63
CA GLY A 65 5.76 7.22 5.69
C GLY A 65 6.26 6.04 4.85
N VAL A 66 6.63 4.92 5.49
CA VAL A 66 7.15 3.70 4.84
C VAL A 66 6.47 2.44 5.37
N GLY A 67 6.16 1.48 4.49
CA GLY A 67 5.58 0.18 4.89
C GLY A 67 4.18 -0.11 4.34
N CYS A 68 3.55 0.83 3.64
CA CYS A 68 2.34 0.54 2.89
C CYS A 68 2.64 -0.32 1.65
N ILE A 69 1.89 -1.41 1.46
CA ILE A 69 2.07 -2.31 0.31
C ILE A 69 1.41 -1.68 -0.92
N GLY A 70 2.15 -1.65 -2.03
CA GLY A 70 1.69 -1.13 -3.32
C GLY A 70 2.37 0.19 -3.74
N LYS A 71 1.90 0.78 -4.84
CA LYS A 71 2.47 2.03 -5.39
C LYS A 71 1.84 3.28 -4.75
N PHE A 72 2.63 4.35 -4.61
CA PHE A 72 2.17 5.65 -4.11
C PHE A 72 1.60 6.54 -5.23
N ASN A 73 1.94 6.25 -6.49
CA ASN A 73 1.47 6.97 -7.66
C ASN A 73 0.77 6.03 -8.64
N GLU A 74 -0.14 6.61 -9.42
CA GLU A 74 -0.85 5.92 -10.49
C GLU A 74 -0.99 6.86 -11.69
N VAL A 75 -0.86 6.30 -12.89
CA VAL A 75 -0.99 7.01 -14.16
C VAL A 75 -2.02 6.28 -15.00
N THR A 76 -2.90 7.03 -15.64
CA THR A 76 -3.92 6.52 -16.57
C THR A 76 -3.95 7.35 -17.84
N ASN A 77 -4.48 6.77 -18.91
CA ASN A 77 -4.69 7.46 -20.17
C ASN A 77 -5.91 8.39 -20.07
N CYS A 78 -5.82 9.53 -20.75
CA CYS A 78 -6.92 10.47 -20.88
C CYS A 78 -6.95 11.06 -22.28
N ASP A 79 -8.17 11.40 -22.71
CA ASP A 79 -8.43 11.98 -24.02
C ASP A 79 -9.14 13.32 -23.84
N SER A 80 -8.79 14.29 -24.69
CA SER A 80 -9.51 15.56 -24.82
C SER A 80 -10.46 15.50 -26.01
N SER A 81 -11.67 16.01 -25.81
CA SER A 81 -12.65 16.18 -26.89
C SER A 81 -12.30 17.32 -27.84
N ILE A 82 -11.35 18.18 -27.47
CA ILE A 82 -10.86 19.26 -28.33
C ILE A 82 -9.93 18.66 -29.38
N PRO A 83 -10.18 18.77 -30.69
CA PRO A 83 -9.26 18.25 -31.71
C PRO A 83 -7.95 19.03 -31.71
N CYS A 84 -6.82 18.33 -31.84
CA CYS A 84 -5.53 18.99 -32.05
C CYS A 84 -5.45 19.53 -33.48
N VAL A 85 -5.34 20.85 -33.60
CA VAL A 85 -4.99 21.50 -34.87
C VAL A 85 -3.49 21.73 -34.86
N ILE A 86 -2.78 21.04 -35.76
CA ILE A 86 -1.35 21.28 -35.99
C ILE A 86 -1.31 22.34 -37.10
N PRO A 87 -0.78 23.55 -36.87
CA PRO A 87 -0.59 24.51 -37.94
C PRO A 87 0.40 23.90 -38.95
N LEU A 88 -0.02 23.81 -40.21
CA LEU A 88 0.84 23.37 -41.31
C LEU A 88 1.98 24.39 -41.45
N SER A 89 3.22 23.93 -41.28
CA SER A 89 4.44 24.69 -41.58
C SER A 89 4.67 24.82 -43.08
#